data_AF-A0A934UHE9-F1
#
_entry.id   AF-A0A934UHE9-F1
#
_cell.length_a   1.000
_cell.length_b   1.000
_cell.length_c   1.000
_cell.angle_alpha   90.00
_cell.angle_beta   90.00
_cell.angle_gamma   90.00
#
_symmetry.space_group_name_H-M   'P 1'
#
loop_
_entity.id
_entity.type
_entity.pdbx_description
1 polymer ?
#
loop_
_entity_poly.entity_id
_entity_poly.type
_entity_poly.pdbx_seq_one_letter_code
_entity_poly.pdbx_strand_id
1 'polypeptide(L)' 'MTNFINGLLRLRRGPWEMVASVLIALGVIMLMQPVAIGLYSYSFIVTLVGTVMFIIVSHFPE' A
#
# COMPACT_ATOMS: atom_id res chain seq x y z
N MET A 1 12.77 4.68 -14.93
CA MET A 1 11.80 3.68 -14.40
C MET A 1 12.46 2.36 -13.98
N THR A 2 13.54 1.93 -14.64
CA THR A 2 14.26 0.67 -14.33
C THR A 2 14.79 0.59 -12.89
N ASN A 3 15.22 1.71 -12.29
CA ASN A 3 15.71 1.74 -10.91
C ASN A 3 14.63 1.48 -9.85
N PHE A 4 13.37 1.88 -10.11
CA PHE A 4 12.25 1.66 -9.21
C PHE A 4 11.85 0.17 -9.20
N ILE A 5 11.77 -0.44 -10.38
CA ILE A 5 11.46 -1.87 -10.55
C ILE A 5 12.60 -2.75 -10.00
N ASN A 6 13.87 -2.37 -10.23
CA ASN A 6 15.02 -3.06 -9.62
C ASN A 6 15.05 -2.92 -8.09
N GLY A 7 14.59 -1.79 -7.54
CA GLY A 7 14.46 -1.60 -6.10
C GLY A 7 13.34 -2.43 -5.48
N LEU A 8 12.22 -2.61 -6.20
CA LEU A 8 11.16 -3.56 -5.83
C LEU A 8 11.67 -5.00 -5.82
N LEU A 9 12.41 -5.40 -6.86
CA LEU A 9 13.01 -6.74 -6.97
C LEU A 9 14.12 -7.01 -5.94
N ARG A 10 14.83 -5.97 -5.47
CA ARG A 10 15.86 -6.07 -4.42
C ARG A 10 15.31 -5.95 -2.99
N LEU A 11 13.98 -5.93 -2.79
CA LEU A 11 13.34 -5.72 -1.49
C LEU A 11 13.86 -4.46 -0.77
N ARG A 12 14.20 -3.43 -1.54
CA ARG A 12 14.74 -2.20 -0.99
C ARG A 12 13.59 -1.40 -0.36
N ARG A 13 13.82 -0.87 0.84
CA ARG A 13 12.80 -0.20 1.66
C ARG A 13 12.03 0.90 0.92
N GLY A 14 12.74 1.80 0.23
CA GLY A 14 12.16 2.99 -0.41
C GLY A 14 11.02 2.74 -1.41
N PRO A 15 11.22 1.92 -2.46
CA PRO A 15 10.14 1.60 -3.42
C PRO A 15 8.94 0.90 -2.78
N TRP A 16 9.18 0.02 -1.81
CA TRP A 16 8.13 -0.74 -1.14
C TRP A 16 7.30 0.11 -0.16
N GLU A 17 7.92 1.11 0.51
CA GLU A 17 7.18 2.06 1.37
C GLU A 17 6.21 2.92 0.55
N MET A 18 6.61 3.28 -0.67
CA MET A 18 5.74 4.02 -1.59
C MET A 18 4.53 3.17 -2.00
N VAL A 19 4.73 1.89 -2.32
CA VAL A 19 3.63 0.97 -2.67
C VAL A 19 2.68 0.82 -1.47
N ALA A 20 3.21 0.60 -0.27
CA ALA A 20 2.39 0.48 0.94
C ALA A 20 1.58 1.77 1.23
N SER A 21 2.19 2.94 1.07
CA SER A 21 1.53 4.24 1.25
C SER A 21 0.41 4.46 0.22
N VAL A 22 0.64 4.08 -1.04
CA VAL A 22 -0.38 4.14 -2.09
C VAL A 22 -1.55 3.22 -1.76
N LEU A 23 -1.29 2.03 -1.23
CA LEU A 23 -2.31 1.06 -0.84
C LEU A 23 -3.19 1.58 0.31
N ILE A 24 -2.58 2.26 1.30
CA ILE A 24 -3.29 2.93 2.38
C ILE A 24 -4.16 4.08 1.83
N ALA A 25 -3.61 4.94 0.97
CA ALA A 25 -4.35 6.04 0.36
C ALA A 25 -5.55 5.54 -0.47
N LEU A 26 -5.37 4.42 -1.18
CA LEU A 26 -6.45 3.77 -1.95
C LEU A 26 -7.55 3.28 -1.01
N GLY A 27 -7.20 2.64 0.12
CA GLY A 27 -8.16 2.22 1.14
C GLY A 27 -8.96 3.39 1.74
N VAL A 28 -8.30 4.53 2.01
CA VAL A 28 -8.97 5.75 2.50
C VAL A 28 -9.92 6.34 1.43
N ILE A 29 -9.48 6.36 0.16
CA ILE A 29 -10.33 6.80 -0.95
C ILE A 29 -11.56 5.89 -1.10
N MET A 30 -11.42 4.57 -0.86
CA MET A 30 -12.55 3.63 -0.87
C MET A 30 -13.54 3.87 0.28
N LEU A 31 -13.08 4.36 1.44
CA LEU A 31 -13.96 4.73 2.56
C LEU A 31 -14.78 6.00 2.26
N MET A 32 -14.22 6.96 1.53
CA MET A 32 -14.84 8.27 1.28
C MET A 32 -15.93 8.24 0.19
N GLN A 33 -16.21 7.08 -0.42
CA GLN A 33 -17.07 7.00 -1.62
C GLN A 33 -18.56 6.94 -1.24
N PRO A 34 -19.44 7.76 -1.85
CA PRO A 34 -20.86 7.79 -1.52
C PRO A 34 -21.73 6.75 -2.26
N VAL A 35 -21.21 6.04 -3.27
CA VAL A 35 -22.02 5.25 -4.21
C VAL A 35 -21.74 3.74 -4.23
N ALA A 36 -20.50 3.32 -3.97
CA ALA A 36 -20.09 1.93 -4.17
C ALA A 36 -19.99 1.16 -2.85
N ILE A 37 -21.12 0.62 -2.37
CA ILE A 37 -21.21 -0.17 -1.13
C ILE A 37 -20.25 -1.37 -1.15
N GLY A 38 -20.03 -1.99 -2.31
CA GLY A 38 -19.06 -3.08 -2.46
C GLY A 38 -17.62 -2.65 -2.19
N LEU A 39 -17.19 -1.48 -2.69
CA LEU A 39 -15.85 -0.94 -2.42
C LEU A 39 -15.69 -0.56 -0.94
N TYR A 40 -16.76 -0.06 -0.31
CA TYR A 40 -16.75 0.21 1.12
C TYR A 40 -16.49 -1.05 1.96
N SER A 41 -17.11 -2.20 1.64
CA SER A 41 -16.86 -3.46 2.37
C SER A 41 -15.40 -3.90 2.33
N TYR A 42 -14.70 -3.69 1.21
CA TYR A 42 -13.29 -4.05 1.06
C TYR A 42 -12.32 -2.96 1.53
N SER A 43 -12.78 -1.72 1.72
CA SER A 43 -11.94 -0.57 2.10
C SER A 43 -11.13 -0.80 3.38
N PHE A 44 -11.75 -1.44 4.38
CA PHE A 44 -11.09 -1.79 5.64
C PHE A 44 -9.95 -2.79 5.42
N ILE A 45 -10.20 -3.86 4.64
CA ILE A 45 -9.20 -4.88 4.33
C ILE A 45 -8.05 -4.26 3.53
N VAL A 46 -8.35 -3.43 2.53
CA VAL A 46 -7.32 -2.75 1.72
C VAL A 46 -6.45 -1.85 2.59
N THR A 47 -7.05 -1.06 3.48
CA THR A 47 -6.30 -0.20 4.42
C THR A 47 -5.45 -1.01 5.40
N LEU A 48 -6.01 -2.11 5.93
CA LEU A 48 -5.31 -3.01 6.84
C LEU A 48 -4.10 -3.66 6.16
N VAL A 49 -4.29 -4.19 4.95
CA VAL A 49 -3.20 -4.78 4.15
C VAL A 49 -2.12 -3.74 3.88
N GLY A 50 -2.50 -2.52 3.50
CA GLY A 50 -1.54 -1.43 3.31
C GLY A 50 -0.72 -1.12 4.56
N THR A 51 -1.37 -1.13 5.73
CA THR A 51 -0.72 -0.88 7.03
C THR A 51 0.23 -2.02 7.42
N VAL A 52 -0.22 -3.28 7.29
CA VAL A 52 0.61 -4.46 7.58
C VAL A 52 1.81 -4.49 6.64
N MET A 53 1.60 -4.21 5.35
CA MET A 53 2.65 -4.11 4.35
C MET A 53 3.65 -3.00 4.71
N PHE A 54 3.19 -1.83 5.14
CA PHE A 54 4.05 -0.74 5.59
C PHE A 54 4.91 -1.15 6.79
N ILE A 55 4.33 -1.83 7.78
CA ILE A 55 5.05 -2.34 8.96
C ILE A 55 6.12 -3.37 8.57
N ILE A 56 5.80 -4.30 7.67
CA ILE A 56 6.73 -5.33 7.19
C ILE A 56 7.89 -4.68 6.44
N VAL A 57 7.59 -3.78 5.50
CA VAL A 57 8.60 -3.08 4.71
C VAL A 57 9.47 -2.20 5.59
N SER A 58 8.91 -1.62 6.66
CA SER A 58 9.66 -0.87 7.66
C SER A 58 10.71 -1.72 8.40
N HIS A 59 10.76 -3.04 8.23
CA HIS A 59 11.85 -3.87 8.75
C HIS A 59 12.92 -4.23 7.70
N PHE A 60 12.74 -3.86 6.43
CA PHE A 60 13.74 -4.15 5.42
C PHE A 60 14.97 -3.24 5.56
N PRO A 61 16.19 -3.81 5.40
CA PRO A 61 17.42 -3.02 5.37
C PRO A 61 17.47 -2.13 4.11
N GLU A 62 18.02 -0.92 4.26
CA GLU A 62 18.13 0.09 3.18
C GLU A 62 19.12 -0.27 2.05
#